data_AF-A0AAV4KEE1-F1
#
_entry.id   AF-A0AAV4KEE1-F1
#
_cell.length_a   1.000
_cell.length_b   1.000
_cell.length_c   1.000
_cell.angle_alpha   90.00
_cell.angle_beta   90.00
_cell.angle_gamma   90.00
#
_symmetry.space_group_name_H-M   'P 1'
#
loop_
_entity.id
_entity.type
_entity.pdbx_description
1 polymer ?
#
loop_
_entity_poly.entity_id
_entity_poly.type
_entity_poly.pdbx_seq_one_letter_code
_entity_poly.pdbx_strand_id
1 'polypeptide(L)'
;MIVFAVMARTVKGRTEEIVSSWFAKGGGRRDRTVIATKVYGNMGADGEAWPNHDKLSAVNIRRAVEGSLRRLGTDHIDLYQFHHVDRATPFEEIWQAVDVLVQQGKILYAGSSNFPGYKIAQANEIAARRGSLGLVSEQCLYLWSLRSAPSFGAEVKRVPGPEARSAGVRCASVCEGQTGRFWFSMYCLTTVSGAPPQEPAK
;
A
#
# COMPACT_ATOMS: atom_id res chain seq x y z
N MET A 1 7.71 -1.99 14.73
CA MET A 1 6.24 -2.19 14.60
C MET A 1 5.80 -1.57 13.28
N ILE A 2 5.00 -2.26 12.47
CA ILE A 2 4.40 -1.69 11.24
C ILE A 2 2.97 -1.29 11.58
N VAL A 3 2.61 -0.02 11.36
CA VAL A 3 1.25 0.47 11.54
C VAL A 3 0.67 0.79 10.17
N PHE A 4 -0.50 0.21 9.85
CA PHE A 4 -1.25 0.56 8.65
C PHE A 4 -2.33 1.56 9.01
N ALA A 5 -2.20 2.77 8.50
CA ALA A 5 -3.33 3.68 8.44
C ALA A 5 -4.22 3.23 7.26
N VAL A 6 -5.37 2.64 7.57
CA VAL A 6 -6.32 2.14 6.57
C VAL A 6 -7.45 3.13 6.38
N MET A 7 -7.84 3.33 5.13
CA MET A 7 -9.04 4.09 4.77
C MET A 7 -10.30 3.36 5.26
N ALA A 8 -10.93 3.87 6.31
CA ALA A 8 -12.28 3.44 6.71
C ALA A 8 -13.32 4.11 5.80
N ARG A 9 -14.25 3.34 5.21
CA ARG A 9 -15.31 3.87 4.33
C ARG A 9 -16.24 4.86 5.01
N THR A 10 -16.39 4.78 6.34
CA THR A 10 -17.34 5.58 7.11
C THR A 10 -16.73 6.82 7.77
N VAL A 11 -15.39 6.89 7.91
CA VAL A 11 -14.70 8.06 8.47
C VAL A 11 -13.37 8.28 7.72
N LYS A 12 -13.41 9.12 6.68
CA LYS A 12 -12.24 9.41 5.82
C LYS A 12 -11.11 10.01 6.65
N GLY A 13 -9.95 9.35 6.68
CA GLY A 13 -8.72 9.89 7.28
C GLY A 13 -8.62 9.79 8.80
N ARG A 14 -9.67 9.36 9.51
CA ARG A 14 -9.66 9.30 11.00
C ARG A 14 -8.60 8.38 11.57
N THR A 15 -8.31 7.27 10.91
CA THR A 15 -7.26 6.34 11.35
C THR A 15 -5.89 7.02 11.37
N GLU A 16 -5.59 7.90 10.41
CA GLU A 16 -4.34 8.66 10.37
C GLU A 16 -4.26 9.64 11.54
N GLU A 17 -5.37 10.32 11.88
CA GLU A 17 -5.43 11.22 13.04
C GLU A 17 -5.25 10.49 14.37
N ILE A 18 -5.81 9.28 14.50
CA ILE A 18 -5.63 8.44 15.69
C ILE A 18 -4.15 8.06 15.84
N VAL A 19 -3.50 7.66 14.75
CA VAL A 19 -2.07 7.35 14.74
C VAL A 19 -1.24 8.58 15.11
N SER A 20 -1.58 9.75 14.56
CA SER A 20 -0.95 11.04 14.91
C SER A 20 -1.06 11.34 16.40
N SER A 21 -2.25 11.18 16.99
CA SER A 21 -2.45 11.37 18.44
C SER A 21 -1.58 10.43 19.27
N TRP A 22 -1.30 9.22 18.77
CA TRP A 22 -0.44 8.26 19.43
C TRP A 22 1.05 8.60 19.28
N PHE A 23 1.48 9.14 18.14
CA PHE A 23 2.83 9.69 17.94
C PHE A 23 3.08 10.89 18.86
N ALA A 24 2.10 11.79 18.98
CA ALA A 24 2.18 13.01 19.79
C ALA A 24 2.41 12.76 21.29
N LYS A 25 2.10 11.54 21.79
CA LYS A 25 2.42 11.12 23.17
C LYS A 25 3.94 10.93 23.43
N GLY A 26 4.80 11.14 22.43
CA GLY A 26 6.25 11.23 22.58
C GLY A 26 6.98 9.90 22.70
N GLY A 27 8.22 9.96 23.20
CA GLY A 27 9.10 8.80 23.37
C GLY A 27 9.63 8.23 22.06
N GLY A 28 9.85 9.05 21.01
CA GLY A 28 10.41 8.57 19.73
C GLY A 28 9.55 7.49 19.05
N ARG A 29 8.22 7.52 19.25
CA ARG A 29 7.30 6.54 18.68
C ARG A 29 7.30 6.56 17.16
N ARG A 30 7.39 7.75 16.56
CA ARG A 30 7.44 7.90 15.11
C ARG A 30 8.68 7.22 14.53
N ASP A 31 9.85 7.47 15.10
CA ASP A 31 11.13 6.94 14.59
C ASP A 31 11.27 5.42 14.78
N ARG A 32 10.57 4.86 15.76
CA ARG A 32 10.55 3.41 16.05
C ARG A 32 9.42 2.65 15.33
N THR A 33 8.67 3.34 14.48
CA THR A 33 7.50 2.79 13.78
C THR A 33 7.68 2.95 12.28
N VAL A 34 7.45 1.87 11.55
CA VAL A 34 7.24 1.95 10.10
C VAL A 34 5.78 2.31 9.87
N ILE A 35 5.52 3.47 9.28
CA ILE A 35 4.18 3.90 8.90
C ILE A 35 3.90 3.57 7.44
N ALA A 36 2.77 2.91 7.20
CA ALA A 36 2.25 2.68 5.87
C ALA A 36 0.85 3.27 5.73
N THR A 37 0.62 4.00 4.64
CA THR A 37 -0.72 4.50 4.25
C THR A 37 -0.98 4.22 2.77
N LYS A 38 -2.20 4.52 2.30
CA LYS A 38 -2.65 4.16 0.95
C LYS A 38 -3.32 5.31 0.23
N VAL A 39 -3.24 5.29 -1.09
CA VAL A 39 -3.99 6.18 -1.99
C VAL A 39 -4.85 5.39 -2.95
N TYR A 40 -6.11 5.81 -3.07
CA TYR A 40 -7.01 5.46 -4.17
C TYR A 40 -8.35 6.19 -4.05
N GLY A 41 -9.05 6.10 -2.91
CA GLY A 41 -10.41 6.64 -2.80
C GLY A 41 -10.47 8.18 -2.74
N ASN A 42 -11.62 8.73 -3.11
CA ASN A 42 -11.92 10.15 -2.96
C ASN A 42 -11.96 10.55 -1.47
N MET A 43 -11.10 11.50 -1.10
CA MET A 43 -11.01 12.07 0.26
C MET A 43 -11.80 13.38 0.43
N GLY A 44 -12.46 13.86 -0.62
CA GLY A 44 -13.33 15.04 -0.60
C GLY A 44 -14.74 14.74 -0.10
N ALA A 45 -15.68 15.64 -0.41
CA ALA A 45 -17.10 15.46 -0.12
C ALA A 45 -17.65 14.17 -0.74
N ASP A 46 -18.72 13.65 -0.15
CA ASP A 46 -19.44 12.50 -0.70
C ASP A 46 -20.10 12.87 -2.03
N GLY A 47 -20.25 11.88 -2.91
CA GLY A 47 -20.72 12.07 -4.29
C GLY A 47 -19.67 11.71 -5.33
N GLU A 48 -19.91 12.14 -6.57
CA GLU A 48 -18.98 11.92 -7.68
C GLU A 48 -17.65 12.64 -7.41
N ALA A 49 -16.55 11.91 -7.59
CA ALA A 49 -15.23 12.50 -7.44
C ALA A 49 -15.00 13.48 -8.60
N TRP A 50 -14.60 14.71 -8.28
CA TRP A 50 -14.10 15.64 -9.28
C TRP A 50 -12.94 15.00 -10.08
N PRO A 51 -12.75 15.30 -11.37
CA PRO A 51 -11.64 14.75 -12.14
C PRO A 51 -10.30 14.85 -11.41
N ASN A 52 -9.54 13.75 -11.37
CA ASN A 52 -8.28 13.62 -10.62
C ASN A 52 -8.42 13.79 -9.09
N HIS A 53 -9.61 13.61 -8.50
CA HIS A 53 -9.82 13.59 -7.04
C HIS A 53 -9.75 12.20 -6.40
N ASP A 54 -9.57 11.17 -7.22
CA ASP A 54 -9.42 9.79 -6.81
C ASP A 54 -8.41 9.05 -7.70
N LYS A 55 -8.25 7.76 -7.42
CA LYS A 55 -7.38 6.78 -8.08
C LYS A 55 -5.92 7.21 -8.13
N LEU A 56 -5.21 6.91 -9.21
CA LEU A 56 -3.75 6.98 -9.25
C LEU A 56 -3.19 8.02 -10.22
N SER A 57 -3.97 9.03 -10.63
CA SER A 57 -3.40 10.12 -11.41
C SER A 57 -2.31 10.85 -10.62
N ALA A 58 -1.30 11.37 -11.31
CA ALA A 58 -0.15 12.03 -10.68
C ALA A 58 -0.58 13.18 -9.76
N VAL A 59 -1.62 13.91 -10.15
CA VAL A 59 -2.24 14.98 -9.35
C VAL A 59 -2.81 14.42 -8.05
N ASN A 60 -3.58 13.33 -8.11
CA ASN A 60 -4.17 12.75 -6.91
C ASN A 60 -3.11 12.16 -5.98
N ILE A 61 -2.14 11.41 -6.51
CA ILE A 61 -1.03 10.82 -5.73
C ILE A 61 -0.34 11.90 -4.90
N ARG A 62 0.07 13.00 -5.54
CA ARG A 62 0.77 14.11 -4.87
C ARG A 62 -0.11 14.78 -3.83
N ARG A 63 -1.36 15.12 -4.16
CA ARG A 63 -2.29 15.75 -3.21
C ARG A 63 -2.64 14.84 -2.02
N ALA A 64 -2.83 13.54 -2.28
CA ALA A 64 -3.21 12.58 -1.27
C ALA A 64 -2.09 12.34 -0.26
N VAL A 65 -0.82 12.30 -0.69
CA VAL A 65 0.33 12.28 0.23
C VAL A 65 0.31 13.48 1.16
N GLU A 66 0.15 14.69 0.63
CA GLU A 66 0.09 15.90 1.46
C GLU A 66 -1.02 15.84 2.51
N GLY A 67 -2.21 15.37 2.12
CA GLY A 67 -3.31 15.17 3.05
C GLY A 67 -2.98 14.15 4.13
N SER A 68 -2.32 13.06 3.76
CA SER A 68 -1.96 11.98 4.67
C SER A 68 -0.89 12.41 5.67
N LEU A 69 0.17 13.09 5.21
CA LEU A 69 1.22 13.65 6.06
C LEU A 69 0.66 14.63 7.09
N ARG A 70 -0.24 15.54 6.67
CA ARG A 70 -0.93 16.45 7.60
C ARG A 70 -1.73 15.71 8.67
N ARG A 71 -2.52 14.69 8.29
CA ARG A 71 -3.32 13.91 9.26
C ARG A 71 -2.46 13.06 10.18
N LEU A 72 -1.37 12.48 9.66
CA LEU A 72 -0.41 11.68 10.42
C LEU A 72 0.49 12.51 11.33
N GLY A 73 0.61 13.82 11.09
CA GLY A 73 1.48 14.70 11.87
C GLY A 73 2.97 14.36 11.71
N THR A 74 3.38 13.98 10.49
CA THR A 74 4.77 13.59 10.16
C THR A 74 5.14 14.15 8.78
N ASP A 75 6.43 14.22 8.51
CA ASP A 75 7.04 14.72 7.27
C ASP A 75 7.25 13.63 6.20
N HIS A 76 7.29 12.36 6.60
CA HIS A 76 7.52 11.24 5.69
C HIS A 76 6.66 10.02 6.00
N ILE A 77 6.41 9.21 4.97
CA ILE A 77 5.76 7.90 5.03
C ILE A 77 6.77 6.83 4.61
N ASP A 78 6.94 5.78 5.41
CA ASP A 78 7.91 4.72 5.08
C ASP A 78 7.45 3.90 3.86
N LEU A 79 6.16 3.55 3.79
CA LEU A 79 5.59 2.77 2.70
C LEU A 79 4.26 3.35 2.20
N TYR A 80 4.26 3.90 0.99
CA TYR A 80 3.07 4.44 0.35
C TYR A 80 2.48 3.46 -0.66
N GLN A 81 1.26 2.98 -0.40
CA GLN A 81 0.67 1.91 -1.18
C GLN A 81 -0.44 2.38 -2.12
N PHE A 82 -0.47 1.83 -3.33
CA PHE A 82 -1.59 1.95 -4.25
C PHE A 82 -2.69 0.99 -3.81
N HIS A 83 -3.83 1.49 -3.36
CA HIS A 83 -4.85 0.64 -2.72
C HIS A 83 -5.51 -0.36 -3.70
N HIS A 84 -5.55 0.00 -4.99
CA HIS A 84 -6.09 -0.80 -6.08
C HIS A 84 -5.45 -0.40 -7.41
N VAL A 85 -5.49 -1.29 -8.39
CA VAL A 85 -5.06 -0.97 -9.76
C VAL A 85 -5.98 0.09 -10.37
N ASP A 86 -5.39 1.14 -10.92
CA ASP A 86 -6.07 2.07 -11.81
C ASP A 86 -5.77 1.66 -13.26
N ARG A 87 -6.83 1.37 -14.03
CA ARG A 87 -6.68 0.96 -15.44
C ARG A 87 -6.61 2.14 -16.40
N ALA A 88 -7.04 3.32 -15.95
CA ALA A 88 -7.05 4.53 -16.77
C ALA A 88 -5.71 5.27 -16.71
N THR A 89 -4.97 5.12 -15.60
CA THR A 89 -3.69 5.80 -15.42
C THR A 89 -2.52 4.90 -15.81
N PRO A 90 -1.65 5.32 -16.76
CA PRO A 90 -0.44 4.56 -17.13
C PRO A 90 0.59 4.56 -16.00
N PHE A 91 1.37 3.49 -15.89
CA PHE A 91 2.38 3.37 -14.83
C PHE A 91 3.49 4.42 -14.95
N GLU A 92 3.77 4.93 -16.15
CA GLU A 92 4.73 6.00 -16.40
C GLU A 92 4.33 7.29 -15.66
N GLU A 93 3.04 7.62 -15.63
CA GLU A 93 2.50 8.75 -14.88
C GLU A 93 2.59 8.50 -13.38
N ILE A 94 2.22 7.29 -12.93
CA ILE A 94 2.29 6.89 -11.52
C ILE A 94 3.73 7.00 -11.02
N TRP A 95 4.69 6.41 -11.75
CA TRP A 95 6.10 6.44 -11.37
C TRP A 95 6.68 7.85 -11.41
N GLN A 96 6.31 8.68 -12.39
CA GLN A 96 6.71 10.09 -12.40
C GLN A 96 6.29 10.81 -11.11
N ALA A 97 5.08 10.58 -10.61
CA ALA A 97 4.62 11.17 -9.37
C ALA A 97 5.36 10.61 -8.15
N VAL A 98 5.60 9.30 -8.11
CA VAL A 98 6.31 8.61 -7.03
C VAL A 98 7.77 9.07 -6.96
N ASP A 99 8.47 9.16 -8.09
CA ASP A 99 9.86 9.61 -8.19
C ASP A 99 10.02 11.00 -7.53
N VAL A 100 9.09 11.93 -7.83
CA VAL A 100 9.07 13.27 -7.23
C VAL A 100 8.87 13.20 -5.71
N LEU A 101 7.98 12.34 -5.22
CA LEU A 101 7.71 12.22 -3.79
C LEU A 101 8.88 11.60 -3.01
N VAL A 102 9.59 10.64 -3.62
CA VAL A 102 10.82 10.07 -3.06
C VAL A 102 11.92 11.13 -3.01
N GLN A 103 12.12 11.90 -4.08
CA GLN A 103 13.09 13.00 -4.11
C GLN A 103 12.78 14.10 -3.08
N GLN A 104 11.49 14.34 -2.81
CA GLN A 104 11.04 15.26 -1.77
C GLN A 104 11.18 14.70 -0.34
N GLY A 105 11.58 13.44 -0.17
CA GLY A 105 11.67 12.78 1.12
C GLY A 105 10.32 12.46 1.77
N LYS A 106 9.21 12.64 1.05
CA LYS A 106 7.85 12.45 1.58
C LYS A 106 7.45 10.99 1.69
N ILE A 107 8.02 10.14 0.83
CA ILE A 107 7.85 8.70 0.89
C ILE A 107 9.21 8.02 0.73
N LEU A 108 9.43 6.89 1.39
CA LEU A 108 10.66 6.10 1.21
C LEU A 108 10.48 4.99 0.17
N TYR A 109 9.36 4.27 0.23
CA TYR A 109 9.06 3.17 -0.67
C TYR A 109 7.62 3.20 -1.19
N ALA A 110 7.42 2.64 -2.37
CA ALA A 110 6.11 2.39 -2.95
C ALA A 110 5.72 0.91 -2.84
N GLY A 111 4.44 0.67 -2.58
CA GLY A 111 3.85 -0.68 -2.58
C GLY A 111 2.52 -0.70 -3.31
N SER A 112 1.97 -1.88 -3.48
CA SER A 112 0.66 -2.09 -4.08
C SER A 112 -0.25 -2.89 -3.15
N SER A 113 -1.54 -2.84 -3.43
CA SER A 113 -2.55 -3.64 -2.74
C SER A 113 -3.64 -4.01 -3.74
N ASN A 114 -4.07 -5.27 -3.70
CA ASN A 114 -5.07 -5.82 -4.60
C ASN A 114 -4.64 -5.73 -6.08
N PHE A 115 -3.35 -5.88 -6.37
CA PHE A 115 -2.85 -5.94 -7.74
C PHE A 115 -2.77 -7.39 -8.23
N PRO A 116 -3.22 -7.69 -9.46
CA PRO A 116 -2.92 -8.99 -10.05
C PRO A 116 -1.42 -9.06 -10.39
N GLY A 117 -0.84 -10.27 -10.33
CA GLY A 117 0.60 -10.48 -10.50
C GLY A 117 1.19 -9.86 -11.78
N TYR A 118 0.45 -9.91 -12.89
CA TYR A 118 0.90 -9.31 -14.16
C TYR A 118 1.00 -7.77 -14.09
N LYS A 119 0.17 -7.10 -13.29
CA LYS A 119 0.26 -5.65 -13.07
C LYS A 119 1.44 -5.29 -12.18
N ILE A 120 1.78 -6.13 -11.20
CA ILE A 120 2.99 -5.95 -10.39
C ILE A 120 4.23 -6.08 -11.28
N ALA A 121 4.27 -7.12 -12.13
CA ALA A 121 5.35 -7.31 -13.09
C ALA A 121 5.48 -6.10 -14.04
N GLN A 122 4.36 -5.65 -14.63
CA GLN A 122 4.34 -4.46 -15.50
C GLN A 122 4.83 -3.20 -14.78
N ALA A 123 4.37 -2.95 -13.56
CA ALA A 123 4.79 -1.78 -12.79
C ALA A 123 6.30 -1.79 -12.52
N ASN A 124 6.86 -2.94 -12.11
CA ASN A 124 8.28 -3.08 -11.80
C ASN A 124 9.16 -3.01 -13.05
N GLU A 125 8.68 -3.53 -14.16
CA GLU A 125 9.37 -3.48 -15.45
C GLU A 125 9.52 -2.03 -15.93
N ILE A 126 8.44 -1.24 -15.84
CA ILE A 126 8.45 0.18 -16.20
C ILE A 126 9.36 0.97 -15.26
N ALA A 127 9.33 0.70 -13.95
CA ALA A 127 10.26 1.33 -12.99
C ALA A 127 11.72 1.03 -13.33
N ALA A 128 12.04 -0.23 -13.65
CA ALA A 128 13.39 -0.65 -14.00
C ALA A 128 13.90 0.05 -15.28
N ARG A 129 13.06 0.19 -16.32
CA ARG A 129 13.39 0.95 -17.54
C ARG A 129 13.74 2.41 -17.28
N ARG A 130 13.16 2.99 -16.24
CA ARG A 130 13.39 4.38 -15.81
C ARG A 130 14.61 4.53 -14.89
N GLY A 131 15.19 3.43 -14.43
CA GLY A 131 16.24 3.43 -13.41
C GLY A 131 15.73 3.76 -12.00
N SER A 132 14.42 3.64 -11.76
CA SER A 132 13.78 3.88 -10.46
C SER A 132 13.55 2.59 -9.68
N LEU A 133 13.34 2.72 -8.37
CA LEU A 133 12.86 1.60 -7.54
C LEU A 133 11.40 1.28 -7.88
N GLY A 134 11.12 0.00 -8.06
CA GLY A 134 9.76 -0.50 -8.27
C GLY A 134 8.98 -0.69 -6.95
N LEU A 135 7.89 -1.43 -7.04
CA LEU A 135 7.08 -1.85 -5.90
C LEU A 135 7.89 -2.79 -5.00
N VAL A 136 7.98 -2.48 -3.71
CA VAL A 136 8.71 -3.29 -2.73
C VAL A 136 7.81 -4.26 -1.94
N SER A 137 6.50 -4.10 -2.03
CA SER A 137 5.52 -4.90 -1.29
C SER A 137 4.18 -4.99 -2.03
N GLU A 138 3.47 -6.10 -1.84
CA GLU A 138 2.06 -6.25 -2.18
C GLU A 138 1.26 -6.61 -0.93
N GLN A 139 0.21 -5.85 -0.64
CA GLN A 139 -0.78 -6.17 0.39
C GLN A 139 -2.02 -6.81 -0.27
N CYS A 140 -2.11 -8.13 -0.18
CA CYS A 140 -3.21 -8.91 -0.75
C CYS A 140 -4.10 -9.55 0.33
N LEU A 141 -5.33 -9.91 -0.06
CA LEU A 141 -6.18 -10.75 0.76
C LEU A 141 -5.62 -12.17 0.78
N TYR A 142 -5.41 -12.71 1.99
CA TYR A 142 -4.98 -14.07 2.20
C TYR A 142 -5.92 -14.75 3.20
N LEU A 143 -6.73 -15.68 2.69
CA LEU A 143 -7.53 -16.61 3.48
C LEU A 143 -7.19 -18.02 3.01
N TRP A 144 -7.15 -18.99 3.93
CA TRP A 144 -6.83 -20.37 3.59
C TRP A 144 -7.69 -20.93 2.45
N SER A 145 -8.99 -20.59 2.43
CA SER A 145 -9.92 -21.01 1.36
C SER A 145 -9.76 -20.25 0.05
N LEU A 146 -9.08 -19.11 0.04
CA LEU A 146 -8.82 -18.30 -1.16
C LEU A 146 -7.45 -18.58 -1.80
N ARG A 147 -6.72 -19.59 -1.29
CA ARG A 147 -5.37 -19.94 -1.78
C ARG A 147 -5.35 -20.34 -3.25
N SER A 148 -6.45 -20.89 -3.76
CA SER A 148 -6.61 -21.37 -5.14
C SER A 148 -7.42 -20.41 -6.02
N ALA A 149 -7.85 -19.26 -5.49
CA ALA A 149 -8.69 -18.33 -6.24
C ALA A 149 -7.86 -17.62 -7.32
N PRO A 150 -8.21 -17.73 -8.62
CA PRO A 150 -7.42 -17.18 -9.72
C PRO A 150 -7.32 -15.65 -9.72
N SER A 151 -8.13 -14.96 -8.90
CA SER A 151 -8.22 -13.51 -8.83
C SER A 151 -7.29 -12.86 -7.79
N PHE A 152 -6.76 -13.65 -6.85
CA PHE A 152 -5.84 -13.18 -5.80
C PHE A 152 -4.59 -14.05 -5.84
N GLY A 153 -3.49 -13.50 -6.36
CA GLY A 153 -2.23 -14.20 -6.66
C GLY A 153 -1.44 -14.67 -5.44
N ALA A 154 -2.08 -15.31 -4.48
CA ALA A 154 -1.43 -15.99 -3.36
C ALA A 154 -0.91 -17.39 -3.74
N GLU A 155 -1.25 -17.91 -4.93
CA GLU A 155 -0.64 -19.11 -5.49
C GLU A 155 0.59 -18.72 -6.34
N VAL A 156 1.75 -19.28 -5.99
CA VAL A 156 2.99 -19.17 -6.77
C VAL A 156 2.80 -19.91 -8.10
N LYS A 157 2.28 -19.21 -9.11
CA LYS A 157 2.33 -19.71 -10.49
C LYS A 157 3.69 -19.36 -11.09
N ARG A 158 4.49 -20.39 -11.41
CA ARG A 158 5.65 -20.25 -12.31
C ARG A 158 5.14 -19.60 -13.60
N VAL A 159 5.68 -18.45 -13.96
CA VAL A 159 5.51 -17.88 -15.30
C VAL A 159 6.33 -18.75 -16.26
N PRO A 160 5.72 -19.48 -17.22
CA PRO A 160 6.49 -20.21 -18.22
C PRO A 160 6.84 -19.28 -19.39
N GLY A 161 8.12 -19.23 -19.78
CA GLY A 161 8.56 -18.61 -21.03
C GLY A 161 9.97 -18.01 -20.98
N PRO A 162 10.69 -17.94 -22.11
CA PRO A 162 12.04 -17.35 -22.20
C PRO A 162 12.08 -15.84 -21.89
N GLU A 163 10.95 -15.13 -21.92
CA GLU A 163 10.83 -13.71 -21.57
C GLU A 163 11.05 -13.41 -20.08
N ALA A 164 10.88 -14.40 -19.19
CA ALA A 164 11.16 -14.24 -17.76
C ALA A 164 12.67 -14.14 -17.43
N ARG A 165 13.55 -14.53 -18.37
CA ARG A 165 15.00 -14.62 -18.14
C ARG A 165 15.76 -13.33 -18.47
N SER A 166 15.25 -12.48 -19.36
CA SER A 166 15.95 -11.24 -19.76
C SER A 166 15.64 -10.05 -18.85
N ALA A 167 14.56 -10.10 -18.06
CA ALA A 167 14.10 -8.98 -17.25
C ALA A 167 14.47 -9.07 -15.75
N GLY A 168 15.12 -10.15 -15.28
CA GLY A 168 15.41 -10.33 -13.85
C GLY A 168 14.16 -10.35 -12.94
N VAL A 169 12.96 -10.46 -13.51
CA VAL A 169 11.69 -10.45 -12.78
C VAL A 169 11.43 -11.84 -12.21
N ARG A 170 11.95 -12.09 -11.00
CA ARG A 170 11.47 -13.18 -10.15
C ARG A 170 10.09 -12.80 -9.63
N CYS A 171 9.03 -13.17 -10.35
CA CYS A 171 7.67 -13.22 -9.82
C CYS A 171 7.59 -14.37 -8.81
N ALA A 172 7.87 -14.07 -7.56
CA ALA A 172 7.42 -14.86 -6.44
C ALA A 172 6.40 -14.01 -5.68
N SER A 173 5.23 -14.55 -5.38
CA SER A 173 4.28 -14.01 -4.38
C SER A 173 4.84 -14.06 -2.94
N VAL A 174 6.17 -14.17 -2.84
CA VAL A 174 7.01 -13.82 -1.71
C VAL A 174 7.87 -12.69 -2.25
N CYS A 175 7.49 -11.44 -2.00
CA CYS A 175 8.33 -10.30 -2.33
C CYS A 175 9.58 -10.35 -1.45
N GLU A 176 10.59 -11.10 -1.88
CA GLU A 176 11.98 -10.77 -1.57
C GLU A 176 12.20 -9.42 -2.26
N GLY A 177 11.98 -8.33 -1.52
CA GLY A 177 12.15 -6.98 -2.04
C GLY A 177 13.56 -6.83 -2.61
N GLN A 178 13.73 -5.96 -3.62
CA GLN A 178 15.03 -5.67 -4.25
C GLN A 178 16.14 -5.29 -3.25
N THR A 179 15.78 -4.96 -2.00
CA THR A 179 16.67 -4.54 -0.92
C THR A 179 16.96 -5.62 0.14
N GLY A 180 16.44 -6.84 0.00
CA GLY A 180 16.58 -7.90 1.02
C GLY A 180 15.86 -7.57 2.34
N ARG A 181 15.01 -6.53 2.37
CA ARG A 181 14.21 -6.13 3.53
C ARG A 181 12.80 -6.72 3.41
N PHE A 182 12.40 -7.51 4.40
CA PHE A 182 11.09 -8.17 4.44
C PHE A 182 9.98 -7.15 4.74
N TRP A 183 9.11 -6.90 3.77
CA TRP A 183 7.86 -6.14 3.94
C TRP A 183 6.67 -7.08 3.77
N PHE A 184 6.37 -7.87 4.82
CA PHE A 184 5.16 -8.69 4.83
C PHE A 184 3.96 -7.85 5.28
N SER A 185 2.88 -7.84 4.51
CA SER A 185 1.57 -7.41 5.00
C SER A 185 0.56 -8.54 4.84
N MET A 186 0.43 -9.33 5.91
CA MET A 186 -0.70 -10.24 6.10
C MET A 186 -1.84 -9.44 6.74
N TYR A 187 -3.00 -9.36 6.08
CA TYR A 187 -4.23 -9.09 6.81
C TYR A 187 -4.66 -10.37 7.53
N CYS A 188 -4.55 -10.38 8.85
CA CYS A 188 -5.36 -11.24 9.70
C CYS A 188 -6.49 -10.37 10.25
N LEU A 189 -7.70 -10.51 9.69
CA LEU A 189 -8.89 -9.83 10.20
C LEU A 189 -9.46 -10.70 11.34
N THR A 190 -8.98 -10.53 12.57
CA THR A 190 -9.77 -10.93 13.75
C THR A 190 -10.70 -9.77 14.09
N THR A 191 -11.98 -9.93 13.77
CA THR A 191 -13.05 -9.07 14.29
C THR A 191 -12.99 -9.03 15.81
N VAL A 192 -12.79 -7.85 16.39
CA VAL A 192 -13.07 -7.61 17.81
C VAL A 192 -14.59 -7.48 17.94
N SER A 193 -15.30 -8.60 18.10
CA SER A 193 -16.65 -8.55 18.67
C SER A 193 -16.49 -8.59 20.19
N GLY A 194 -16.70 -7.46 20.84
CA GLY A 194 -16.79 -7.40 22.30
C GLY A 194 -17.98 -8.22 22.77
N ALA A 195 -17.71 -9.29 23.51
CA ALA A 195 -18.61 -9.85 24.50
C ALA A 195 -17.85 -9.84 25.83
N PRO A 196 -18.40 -9.28 26.93
CA PRO A 196 -17.75 -9.36 28.22
C PRO A 196 -17.70 -10.82 28.70
N PRO A 197 -16.67 -11.21 29.46
CA PRO A 197 -16.54 -12.56 29.98
C PRO A 197 -17.71 -12.88 30.92
N GLN A 198 -18.43 -13.97 30.65
CA GLN A 198 -19.34 -14.55 31.64
C GLN A 198 -18.52 -15.37 32.64
N GLU A 199 -18.69 -15.08 33.93
CA GLU A 199 -18.18 -15.89 35.03
C GLU A 199 -18.75 -17.32 34.96
N PRO A 200 -17.96 -18.36 35.27
CA PRO A 200 -18.51 -19.70 35.41
C PRO A 200 -19.41 -19.77 36.65
N ALA A 201 -20.68 -20.14 36.43
CA ALA A 201 -21.60 -20.47 37.51
C ALA A 201 -21.07 -21.67 38.32
N LYS A 202 -21.21 -21.57 39.65
CA LYS A 202 -21.03 -22.67 40.60
C LYS A 202 -22.16 -23.69 40.50
#